data_AF-A0A5C7MKG4-F1
#
_entry.id   AF-A0A5C7MKG4-F1
#
_cell.length_a   1.000
_cell.length_b   1.000
_cell.length_c   1.000
_cell.angle_alpha   90.00
_cell.angle_beta   90.00
_cell.angle_gamma   90.00
#
_symmetry.space_group_name_H-M   'P 1'
#
loop_
_entity.id
_entity.type
_entity.pdbx_description
1 polymer ?
#
loop_
_entity_poly.entity_id
_entity_poly.type
_entity_poly.pdbx_seq_one_letter_code
_entity_poly.pdbx_strand_id
1 'polypeptide(L)'
;MKLLKQYKYFIPFALIIVVVDIILIYFHIINYLFPSKYEVLYDLHSNDSFAEKYQYIKWTLIIISLMVIQFRSRNVKYWVWIIIFFYFLLEDIFRVHEIIGSFLIEYFGLGKYYWGIPLGEILAIVSIGFVVSMLILSVYKYYDYPFRRFSRQMIWLICIFLFFAFLIDHLESLPKIKNHLKWKFIAETIEDGGELIAESLITINLCYKALKKRIV
;
A
#
# COMPACT_ATOMS: atom_id res chain seq x y z
N MET A 1 13.68 -29.68 -14.29
CA MET A 1 14.89 -28.83 -14.43
C MET A 1 14.61 -27.36 -14.76
N LYS A 2 13.73 -26.98 -15.71
CA LYS A 2 13.40 -25.56 -16.01
C LYS A 2 12.70 -24.79 -14.87
N LEU A 3 11.85 -25.46 -14.08
CA LEU A 3 11.18 -24.85 -12.92
C LEU A 3 12.18 -24.46 -11.82
N LEU A 4 13.14 -25.32 -11.50
CA LEU A 4 14.19 -25.04 -10.49
C LEU A 4 15.03 -23.79 -10.83
N LYS A 5 15.30 -23.52 -12.12
CA LYS A 5 15.97 -22.28 -12.56
C LYS A 5 15.15 -21.02 -12.32
N GLN A 6 13.82 -21.11 -12.40
CA GLN A 6 12.94 -19.96 -12.20
C GLN A 6 12.86 -19.53 -10.73
N TYR A 7 12.83 -20.48 -9.80
CA TYR A 7 12.87 -20.18 -8.37
C TYR A 7 14.24 -19.70 -7.90
N LYS A 8 15.33 -20.14 -8.54
CA LYS A 8 16.71 -19.78 -8.17
C LYS A 8 16.96 -18.27 -8.17
N TYR A 9 16.37 -17.53 -9.12
CA TYR A 9 16.54 -16.07 -9.21
C TYR A 9 15.41 -15.29 -8.54
N PHE A 10 14.23 -15.91 -8.41
CA PHE A 10 13.09 -15.27 -7.76
C PHE A 10 13.25 -15.14 -6.24
N ILE A 11 13.82 -16.16 -5.57
CA ILE A 11 14.03 -16.11 -4.12
C ILE A 11 14.97 -14.96 -3.73
N PRO A 12 16.16 -14.78 -4.36
CA PRO A 12 16.99 -13.61 -4.09
C PRO A 12 16.27 -12.28 -4.32
N PHE A 13 15.48 -12.17 -5.38
CA PHE A 13 14.69 -10.96 -5.65
C PHE A 13 13.69 -10.65 -4.54
N ALA A 14 12.92 -11.67 -4.12
CA ALA A 14 11.95 -11.52 -3.02
C ALA A 14 12.64 -11.16 -1.70
N LEU A 15 13.81 -11.75 -1.43
CA LEU A 15 14.61 -11.41 -0.26
C LEU A 15 15.12 -9.98 -0.31
N ILE A 16 15.62 -9.52 -1.46
CA ILE A 16 16.08 -8.14 -1.60
C ILE A 16 14.96 -7.15 -1.30
N ILE A 17 13.74 -7.40 -1.81
CA ILE A 17 12.60 -6.54 -1.54
C ILE A 17 12.36 -6.37 -0.03
N VAL A 18 12.25 -7.49 0.69
CA VAL A 18 11.97 -7.46 2.14
C VAL A 18 13.17 -6.90 2.93
N VAL A 19 14.40 -7.23 2.53
CA VAL A 19 15.60 -6.74 3.22
C VAL A 19 15.70 -5.22 3.13
N VAL A 20 15.31 -4.61 2.01
CA VAL A 20 15.26 -3.15 1.89
C VAL A 20 14.23 -2.56 2.86
N ASP A 21 13.05 -3.16 3.01
CA ASP A 21 12.07 -2.70 4.02
C ASP A 21 12.68 -2.72 5.43
N ILE A 22 13.33 -3.83 5.81
CA ILE A 22 13.96 -3.97 7.14
C ILE A 22 15.08 -2.94 7.34
N ILE A 23 15.86 -2.65 6.31
CA ILE A 23 16.92 -1.64 6.37
C ILE A 23 16.32 -0.24 6.58
N LEU A 24 15.23 0.10 5.88
CA LEU A 24 14.56 1.39 6.04
C LEU A 24 13.97 1.55 7.45
N ILE A 25 13.27 0.52 7.95
CA ILE A 25 12.76 0.50 9.32
C ILE A 25 13.89 0.64 10.34
N TYR A 26 14.99 -0.07 10.14
CA TYR A 26 16.17 0.03 11.01
C TYR A 26 16.76 1.45 11.03
N PHE A 27 16.89 2.09 9.86
CA PHE A 27 17.40 3.45 9.78
C PHE A 27 16.46 4.46 10.43
N HIS A 28 15.14 4.30 10.32
CA HIS A 28 14.17 5.12 11.05
C HIS A 28 14.36 5.00 12.56
N ILE A 29 14.52 3.79 13.09
CA ILE A 29 14.78 3.58 14.51
C ILE A 29 16.10 4.24 14.95
N ILE A 30 17.16 4.11 14.16
CA ILE A 30 18.43 4.81 14.45
C ILE A 30 18.23 6.32 14.43
N ASN A 31 17.53 6.85 13.44
CA ASN A 31 17.31 8.28 13.28
C ASN A 31 16.50 8.85 14.46
N TYR A 32 15.53 8.11 15.00
CA TYR A 32 14.83 8.49 16.22
C TYR A 32 15.73 8.50 17.46
N LEU A 33 16.60 7.49 17.62
CA LEU A 33 17.51 7.39 18.78
C LEU A 33 18.68 8.38 18.72
N PHE A 34 19.15 8.69 17.52
CA PHE A 34 20.29 9.57 17.25
C PHE A 34 19.93 10.55 16.11
N PRO A 35 19.15 11.60 16.41
CA PRO A 35 18.68 12.54 15.40
C PRO A 35 19.84 13.12 14.60
N SER A 36 19.79 12.91 13.30
CA SER A 36 20.82 13.37 12.36
C SER A 36 20.36 14.63 11.64
N LYS A 37 21.28 15.34 10.98
CA LYS A 37 20.92 16.46 10.09
C LYS A 37 20.10 16.03 8.84
N TYR A 38 19.92 14.73 8.63
CA TYR A 38 19.17 14.13 7.53
C TYR A 38 17.86 13.47 8.03
N GLU A 39 17.31 13.99 9.12
CA GLU A 39 16.17 13.40 9.84
C GLU A 39 15.01 13.02 8.91
N VAL A 40 14.64 13.91 7.99
CA VAL A 40 13.57 13.73 7.00
C VAL A 40 13.79 12.55 6.04
N LEU A 41 15.04 12.26 5.65
CA LEU A 41 15.32 11.25 4.62
C LEU A 41 15.13 9.81 5.12
N TYR A 42 15.39 9.59 6.41
CA TYR A 42 15.33 8.28 7.06
C TYR A 42 14.10 8.13 7.96
N ASP A 43 13.27 9.16 8.05
CA ASP A 43 11.99 9.06 8.73
C ASP A 43 10.97 8.38 7.82
N LEU A 44 10.36 7.30 8.32
CA LEU A 44 9.37 6.52 7.56
C LEU A 44 8.12 7.36 7.26
N HIS A 45 7.70 8.16 8.24
CA HIS A 45 6.48 8.97 8.19
C HIS A 45 6.64 10.23 7.35
N SER A 46 7.89 10.58 7.00
CA SER A 46 8.16 11.83 6.31
C SER A 46 7.90 11.73 4.82
N ASN A 47 7.29 12.79 4.32
CA ASN A 47 7.13 13.03 2.90
C ASN A 47 8.51 13.18 2.24
N ASP A 48 8.65 12.63 1.04
CA ASP A 48 9.86 12.51 0.24
C ASP A 48 10.99 11.66 0.87
N SER A 49 10.69 10.85 1.87
CA SER A 49 11.66 9.93 2.48
C SER A 49 12.15 8.87 1.49
N PHE A 50 13.21 8.15 1.87
CA PHE A 50 13.63 6.98 1.09
C PHE A 50 12.57 5.86 1.09
N ALA A 51 11.74 5.79 2.13
CA ALA A 51 10.69 4.80 2.24
C ALA A 51 9.56 5.06 1.25
N GLU A 52 9.04 6.29 1.18
CA GLU A 52 7.98 6.67 0.23
C GLU A 52 8.43 6.43 -1.22
N LYS A 53 9.65 6.87 -1.57
CA LYS A 53 10.23 6.60 -2.90
C LYS A 53 10.36 5.11 -3.21
N TYR A 54 10.64 4.30 -2.19
CA TYR A 54 10.72 2.85 -2.35
C TYR A 54 9.33 2.21 -2.54
N GLN A 55 8.30 2.73 -1.87
CA GLN A 55 6.90 2.34 -2.10
C GLN A 55 6.48 2.63 -3.55
N TYR A 56 6.82 3.80 -4.10
CA TYR A 56 6.53 4.12 -5.50
C TYR A 56 7.15 3.12 -6.49
N ILE A 57 8.37 2.63 -6.21
CA ILE A 57 9.01 1.58 -6.99
C ILE A 57 8.21 0.28 -6.89
N LYS A 58 7.77 -0.11 -5.69
CA LYS A 58 6.95 -1.31 -5.47
C LYS A 58 5.60 -1.22 -6.18
N TRP A 59 4.90 -0.10 -6.08
CA TRP A 59 3.66 0.16 -6.83
C TRP A 59 3.87 0.05 -8.35
N THR A 60 4.96 0.62 -8.86
CA THR A 60 5.29 0.51 -10.29
C THR A 60 5.54 -0.95 -10.70
N LEU A 61 6.26 -1.73 -9.89
CA LEU A 61 6.50 -3.15 -10.13
C LEU A 61 5.20 -3.98 -10.09
N ILE A 62 4.29 -3.65 -9.18
CA ILE A 62 2.94 -4.24 -9.07
C ILE A 62 2.17 -4.01 -10.38
N ILE A 63 2.12 -2.77 -10.87
CA ILE A 63 1.42 -2.40 -12.10
C ILE A 63 2.03 -3.09 -13.32
N ILE A 64 3.36 -3.07 -13.46
CA ILE A 64 4.07 -3.77 -14.54
C ILE A 64 3.78 -5.27 -14.50
N SER A 65 3.81 -5.88 -13.31
CA SER A 65 3.52 -7.30 -13.14
C SER A 65 2.10 -7.65 -13.58
N LEU A 66 1.11 -6.82 -13.22
CA LEU A 66 -0.27 -6.98 -13.66
C LEU A 66 -0.42 -6.79 -15.17
N MET A 67 0.27 -5.82 -15.77
CA MET A 67 0.30 -5.65 -17.23
C MET A 67 0.85 -6.90 -17.92
N VAL A 68 1.97 -7.45 -17.43
CA VAL A 68 2.53 -8.72 -17.97
C VAL A 68 1.52 -9.86 -17.86
N ILE A 69 0.81 -9.99 -16.73
CA ILE A 69 -0.23 -11.01 -16.53
C ILE A 69 -1.41 -10.78 -17.52
N GLN A 70 -1.85 -9.54 -17.67
CA GLN A 70 -2.92 -9.12 -18.57
C GLN A 70 -2.60 -9.50 -20.03
N PHE A 71 -1.42 -9.13 -20.53
CA PHE A 71 -1.02 -9.40 -21.91
C PHE A 71 -0.76 -10.89 -22.19
N ARG A 72 -0.27 -11.65 -21.19
CA ARG A 72 -0.03 -13.09 -21.33
C ARG A 72 -1.28 -13.94 -21.23
N SER A 73 -2.25 -13.54 -20.40
CA SER A 73 -3.48 -14.30 -20.19
C SER A 73 -4.48 -14.14 -21.35
N ARG A 74 -4.29 -13.15 -22.23
CA ARG A 74 -5.23 -12.77 -23.31
C ARG A 74 -6.67 -12.49 -22.82
N ASN A 75 -6.84 -12.25 -21.52
CA ASN A 75 -8.12 -12.00 -20.89
C ASN A 75 -8.14 -10.58 -20.34
N VAL A 76 -9.11 -9.76 -20.73
CA VAL A 76 -9.23 -8.33 -20.32
C VAL A 76 -9.53 -8.10 -18.84
N LYS A 77 -9.62 -9.18 -18.04
CA LYS A 77 -10.11 -9.14 -16.65
C LYS A 77 -9.12 -8.48 -15.69
N TYR A 78 -7.82 -8.56 -15.96
CA TYR A 78 -6.80 -8.00 -15.06
C TYR A 78 -6.69 -6.47 -15.15
N TRP A 79 -7.29 -5.84 -16.18
CA TRP A 79 -7.36 -4.38 -16.28
C TRP A 79 -8.00 -3.72 -15.07
N VAL A 80 -9.00 -4.35 -14.44
CA VAL A 80 -9.61 -3.81 -13.22
C VAL A 80 -8.59 -3.69 -12.10
N TRP A 81 -7.74 -4.70 -11.92
CA TRP A 81 -6.67 -4.64 -10.92
C TRP A 81 -5.58 -3.63 -11.30
N ILE A 82 -5.23 -3.52 -12.59
CA ILE A 82 -4.28 -2.49 -13.06
C ILE A 82 -4.79 -1.10 -12.71
N ILE A 83 -6.08 -0.81 -12.99
CA ILE A 83 -6.70 0.49 -12.69
C ILE A 83 -6.69 0.77 -11.19
N ILE A 84 -7.00 -0.22 -10.35
CA ILE A 84 -7.02 -0.07 -8.89
C ILE A 84 -5.61 0.25 -8.35
N PHE A 85 -4.59 -0.51 -8.74
CA PHE A 85 -3.23 -0.24 -8.25
C PHE A 85 -2.60 1.01 -8.86
N PHE A 86 -2.96 1.35 -10.09
CA PHE A 86 -2.59 2.64 -10.67
C PHE A 86 -3.25 3.79 -9.89
N TYR A 87 -4.51 3.62 -9.50
CA TYR A 87 -5.19 4.58 -8.63
C TYR A 87 -4.49 4.71 -7.27
N PHE A 88 -4.10 3.62 -6.59
CA PHE A 88 -3.34 3.70 -5.33
C PHE A 88 -2.02 4.45 -5.49
N LEU A 89 -1.26 4.20 -6.56
CA LEU A 89 -0.04 4.97 -6.84
C LEU A 89 -0.32 6.47 -7.02
N LEU A 90 -1.37 6.83 -7.76
CA LEU A 90 -1.73 8.25 -7.95
C LEU A 90 -2.27 8.88 -6.67
N GLU A 91 -3.01 8.11 -5.89
CA GLU A 91 -3.57 8.54 -4.63
C GLU A 91 -2.47 8.86 -3.62
N ASP A 92 -1.41 8.06 -3.57
CA ASP A 92 -0.24 8.25 -2.71
C ASP A 92 0.59 9.48 -3.17
N ILE A 93 0.87 9.58 -4.48
CA ILE A 93 1.61 10.72 -5.06
C ILE A 93 0.88 12.06 -4.88
N PHE A 94 -0.44 12.09 -5.10
CA PHE A 94 -1.24 13.32 -5.09
C PHE A 94 -2.00 13.54 -3.79
N ARG A 95 -1.98 12.58 -2.87
CA ARG A 95 -2.68 12.61 -1.58
C ARG A 95 -4.14 12.96 -1.73
N VAL A 96 -4.78 12.25 -2.65
CA VAL A 96 -6.15 12.54 -3.07
C VAL A 96 -7.12 12.47 -1.88
N HIS A 97 -6.87 11.57 -0.93
CA HIS A 97 -7.69 11.46 0.28
C HIS A 97 -7.59 12.68 1.21
N GLU A 98 -6.41 13.31 1.32
CA GLU A 98 -6.23 14.57 2.08
C GLU A 98 -6.95 15.74 1.39
N ILE A 99 -6.84 15.83 0.06
CA ILE A 99 -7.49 16.88 -0.74
C ILE A 99 -9.02 16.76 -0.64
N ILE A 100 -9.55 15.55 -0.80
CA ILE A 100 -10.99 15.31 -0.67
C ILE A 100 -11.43 15.51 0.79
N GLY A 101 -10.64 15.05 1.76
CA GLY A 101 -10.94 15.21 3.18
C GLY A 101 -11.05 16.68 3.56
N SER A 102 -10.04 17.49 3.22
CA SER A 102 -10.05 18.94 3.47
C SER A 102 -11.23 19.65 2.80
N PHE A 103 -11.56 19.31 1.55
CA PHE A 103 -12.74 19.81 0.86
C PHE A 103 -14.05 19.48 1.59
N LEU A 104 -14.22 18.24 2.05
CA LEU A 104 -15.42 17.82 2.78
C LEU A 104 -15.56 18.56 4.11
N ILE A 105 -14.44 18.79 4.81
CA ILE A 105 -14.42 19.50 6.09
C ILE A 105 -14.85 20.95 5.92
N GLU A 106 -14.35 21.62 4.88
CA GLU A 106 -14.75 22.98 4.54
C GLU A 106 -16.24 23.04 4.19
N TYR A 107 -16.70 22.14 3.32
CA TYR A 107 -18.08 22.08 2.86
C TYR A 107 -19.08 21.87 4.00
N PHE A 108 -18.77 20.97 4.95
CA PHE A 108 -19.64 20.70 6.11
C PHE A 108 -19.38 21.63 7.31
N GLY A 109 -18.43 22.57 7.23
CA GLY A 109 -18.09 23.47 8.32
C GLY A 109 -17.53 22.76 9.56
N LEU A 110 -16.85 21.63 9.37
CA LEU A 110 -16.34 20.76 10.43
C LEU A 110 -14.95 21.17 10.92
N GLY A 111 -14.26 22.09 10.24
CA GLY A 111 -12.88 22.49 10.55
C GLY A 111 -12.68 23.12 11.93
N LYS A 112 -13.77 23.56 12.57
CA LYS A 112 -13.77 24.07 13.96
C LYS A 112 -13.67 22.99 15.03
N TYR A 113 -13.85 21.71 14.66
CA TYR A 113 -13.77 20.59 15.59
C TYR A 113 -12.42 19.89 15.46
N TYR A 114 -11.81 19.53 16.60
CA TYR A 114 -10.51 18.84 16.63
C TYR A 114 -10.52 17.49 15.89
N TRP A 115 -11.70 16.87 15.72
CA TRP A 115 -11.90 15.61 14.99
C TRP A 115 -12.34 15.82 13.54
N GLY A 116 -12.50 17.07 13.07
CA GLY A 116 -12.94 17.37 11.72
C GLY A 116 -11.98 16.81 10.66
N ILE A 117 -10.67 17.00 10.85
CA ILE A 117 -9.61 16.54 9.93
C ILE A 117 -9.62 15.01 9.75
N PRO A 118 -9.44 14.21 10.83
CA PRO A 118 -9.51 12.76 10.71
C PRO A 118 -10.83 12.25 10.14
N LEU A 119 -11.96 12.91 10.47
CA LEU A 119 -13.26 12.49 9.95
C LEU A 119 -13.41 12.76 8.45
N GLY A 120 -12.82 13.84 7.94
CA GLY A 120 -12.78 14.13 6.51
C GLY A 120 -11.99 13.08 5.73
N GLU A 121 -10.84 12.68 6.25
CA GLU A 121 -9.99 11.64 5.66
C GLU A 121 -10.69 10.27 5.66
N ILE A 122 -11.31 9.86 6.78
CA ILE A 122 -12.14 8.64 6.83
C ILE A 122 -13.22 8.68 5.76
N LEU A 123 -13.97 9.80 5.64
CA LEU A 123 -15.03 9.93 4.65
C LEU A 123 -14.49 9.84 3.22
N ALA A 124 -13.34 10.46 2.94
CA ALA A 124 -12.68 10.36 1.63
C ALA A 124 -12.31 8.90 1.33
N ILE A 125 -11.61 8.22 2.24
CA ILE A 125 -11.16 6.83 2.08
C ILE A 125 -12.35 5.87 1.93
N VAL A 126 -13.39 6.01 2.74
CA VAL A 126 -14.61 5.19 2.63
C VAL A 126 -15.30 5.42 1.28
N SER A 127 -15.37 6.67 0.82
CA SER A 127 -15.99 7.00 -0.48
C SER A 127 -15.22 6.39 -1.64
N ILE A 128 -13.89 6.51 -1.62
CA ILE A 128 -12.97 5.91 -2.59
C ILE A 128 -13.09 4.39 -2.57
N GLY A 129 -13.02 3.79 -1.39
CA GLY A 129 -13.13 2.35 -1.18
C GLY A 129 -14.48 1.81 -1.67
N PHE A 130 -15.55 2.57 -1.50
CA PHE A 130 -16.86 2.23 -2.05
C PHE A 130 -16.85 2.19 -3.58
N VAL A 131 -16.28 3.20 -4.25
CA VAL A 131 -16.14 3.23 -5.72
C VAL A 131 -15.30 2.05 -6.22
N VAL A 132 -14.15 1.79 -5.59
CA VAL A 132 -13.28 0.65 -5.91
C VAL A 132 -14.02 -0.68 -5.72
N SER A 133 -14.77 -0.84 -4.63
CA SER A 133 -15.54 -2.05 -4.36
C SER A 133 -16.63 -2.29 -5.42
N MET A 134 -17.31 -1.22 -5.87
CA MET A 134 -18.30 -1.31 -6.93
C MET A 134 -17.67 -1.70 -8.26
N LEU A 135 -16.47 -1.19 -8.56
CA LEU A 135 -15.71 -1.60 -9.73
C LEU A 135 -15.41 -3.11 -9.69
N ILE A 136 -14.90 -3.63 -8.56
CA ILE A 136 -14.61 -5.07 -8.39
C ILE A 136 -15.89 -5.92 -8.51
N LEU A 137 -16.98 -5.49 -7.87
CA LEU A 137 -18.26 -6.23 -7.86
C LEU A 137 -18.92 -6.25 -9.25
N SER A 138 -18.85 -5.15 -10.00
CA SER A 138 -19.48 -5.02 -11.32
C SER A 138 -18.99 -6.09 -12.31
N VAL A 139 -17.71 -6.44 -12.21
CA VAL A 139 -17.07 -7.45 -13.06
C VAL A 139 -17.02 -8.84 -12.42
N TYR A 140 -17.35 -8.97 -11.12
CA TYR A 140 -17.23 -10.23 -10.35
C TYR A 140 -18.04 -11.38 -10.94
N LYS A 141 -19.23 -11.09 -11.49
CA LYS A 141 -20.10 -12.10 -12.13
C LYS A 141 -19.49 -12.71 -13.40
N TYR A 142 -18.57 -12.00 -14.06
CA TYR A 142 -17.88 -12.46 -15.28
C TYR A 142 -16.54 -13.16 -14.99
N TYR A 143 -16.19 -13.30 -13.72
CA TYR A 143 -14.96 -13.98 -13.31
C TYR A 143 -15.13 -15.49 -13.38
N ASP A 144 -14.18 -16.13 -14.05
CA ASP A 144 -13.93 -17.56 -14.00
C ASP A 144 -13.27 -17.94 -12.66
N TYR A 145 -13.31 -19.23 -12.32
CA TYR A 145 -12.79 -19.71 -11.04
C TYR A 145 -11.32 -19.29 -10.75
N PRO A 146 -10.38 -19.39 -11.71
CA PRO A 146 -9.01 -18.94 -11.48
C PRO A 146 -8.91 -17.45 -11.16
N PHE A 147 -9.66 -16.62 -11.90
CA PHE A 147 -9.68 -15.18 -11.65
C PHE A 147 -10.32 -14.82 -10.31
N ARG A 148 -11.39 -15.49 -9.88
CA ARG A 148 -11.98 -15.28 -8.53
C ARG A 148 -10.98 -15.60 -7.42
N ARG A 149 -10.22 -16.69 -7.58
CA ARG A 149 -9.16 -17.07 -6.63
C ARG A 149 -8.06 -16.01 -6.60
N PHE A 150 -7.64 -15.49 -7.75
CA PHE A 150 -6.68 -14.39 -7.84
C PHE A 150 -7.21 -13.15 -7.12
N SER A 151 -8.41 -12.70 -7.47
CA SER A 151 -9.05 -11.52 -6.88
C SER A 151 -9.19 -11.63 -5.37
N ARG A 152 -9.60 -12.78 -4.83
CA ARG A 152 -9.68 -13.00 -3.39
C ARG A 152 -8.31 -12.89 -2.71
N GLN A 153 -7.25 -13.38 -3.34
CA GLN A 153 -5.89 -13.21 -2.82
C GLN A 153 -5.48 -11.73 -2.80
N MET A 154 -5.79 -10.99 -3.87
CA MET A 154 -5.51 -9.55 -3.94
C MET A 154 -6.29 -8.76 -2.90
N ILE A 155 -7.58 -9.06 -2.72
CA ILE A 155 -8.41 -8.43 -1.67
C ILE A 155 -7.79 -8.66 -0.30
N TRP A 156 -7.39 -9.89 0.04
CA TRP A 156 -6.75 -10.16 1.34
C TRP A 156 -5.45 -9.39 1.53
N LEU A 157 -4.60 -9.31 0.51
CA LEU A 157 -3.35 -8.55 0.61
C LEU A 157 -3.61 -7.05 0.74
N ILE A 158 -4.59 -6.51 0.01
CA ILE A 158 -5.02 -5.10 0.15
C ILE A 158 -5.61 -4.87 1.55
N CYS A 159 -6.40 -5.78 2.10
CA CYS A 159 -6.90 -5.66 3.46
C CYS A 159 -5.77 -5.62 4.50
N ILE A 160 -4.70 -6.38 4.29
CA ILE A 160 -3.51 -6.31 5.15
C ILE A 160 -2.81 -4.95 5.00
N PHE A 161 -2.66 -4.46 3.77
CA PHE A 161 -2.10 -3.13 3.52
C PHE A 161 -2.93 -2.01 4.17
N LEU A 162 -4.25 -1.96 3.90
CA LEU A 162 -5.18 -0.98 4.48
C LEU A 162 -5.33 -1.10 6.00
N PHE A 163 -5.01 -2.26 6.58
CA PHE A 163 -4.96 -2.36 8.03
C PHE A 163 -3.86 -1.47 8.60
N PHE A 164 -2.67 -1.45 7.99
CA PHE A 164 -1.60 -0.55 8.40
C PHE A 164 -1.90 0.89 7.96
N ALA A 165 -2.11 1.10 6.65
CA ALA A 165 -2.28 2.41 6.00
C ALA A 165 -3.55 3.20 6.36
N PHE A 166 -4.39 2.68 7.23
CA PHE A 166 -5.60 3.39 7.64
C PHE A 166 -5.96 3.08 9.07
N LEU A 167 -6.03 1.80 9.45
CA LEU A 167 -6.47 1.48 10.80
C LEU A 167 -5.42 1.85 11.85
N ILE A 168 -4.13 1.56 11.60
CA ILE A 168 -3.07 1.90 12.56
C ILE A 168 -2.84 3.43 12.59
N ASP A 169 -2.76 4.08 11.42
CA ASP A 169 -2.70 5.54 11.26
C ASP A 169 -3.74 6.28 12.14
N HIS A 170 -5.00 5.90 11.97
CA HIS A 170 -6.07 6.56 12.70
C HIS A 170 -6.06 6.20 14.19
N LEU A 171 -5.57 5.02 14.57
CA LEU A 171 -5.39 4.66 15.99
C LEU A 171 -4.27 5.48 16.64
N GLU A 172 -3.19 5.77 15.94
CA GLU A 172 -2.13 6.64 16.43
C GLU A 172 -2.65 8.05 16.74
N SER A 173 -3.49 8.59 15.86
CA SER A 173 -4.05 9.93 15.98
C SER A 173 -4.82 10.17 17.29
N LEU A 174 -5.21 9.09 17.99
CA LEU A 174 -5.91 9.16 19.27
C LEU A 174 -5.09 9.91 20.33
N PRO A 175 -5.71 10.82 21.12
CA PRO A 175 -5.00 11.64 22.10
C PRO A 175 -4.18 10.84 23.12
N LYS A 176 -4.62 9.61 23.45
CA LYS A 176 -3.91 8.74 24.39
C LYS A 176 -2.57 8.24 23.84
N ILE A 177 -2.46 8.03 22.53
CA ILE A 177 -1.22 7.54 21.90
C ILE A 177 -0.38 8.74 21.50
N LYS A 178 -0.98 9.71 20.78
CA LYS A 178 -0.33 10.93 20.31
C LYS A 178 0.39 11.74 21.41
N ASN A 179 -0.16 11.81 22.62
CA ASN A 179 0.44 12.58 23.72
C ASN A 179 1.61 11.86 24.42
N HIS A 180 1.89 10.60 24.09
CA HIS A 180 2.98 9.83 24.66
C HIS A 180 4.04 9.51 23.61
N LEU A 181 5.15 10.28 23.63
CA LEU A 181 6.22 10.22 22.62
C LEU A 181 6.70 8.80 22.25
N LYS A 182 6.81 7.90 23.24
CA LYS A 182 7.22 6.51 23.02
C LYS A 182 6.15 5.67 22.32
N TRP A 183 4.88 5.86 22.69
CA TRP A 183 3.77 5.11 22.09
C TRP A 183 3.47 5.61 20.69
N LYS A 184 3.61 6.93 20.46
CA LYS A 184 3.56 7.54 19.14
C LYS A 184 4.60 6.91 18.20
N PHE A 185 5.88 6.97 18.58
CA PHE A 185 6.96 6.37 17.80
C PHE A 185 6.74 4.87 17.47
N ILE A 186 6.27 4.08 18.45
CA ILE A 186 5.98 2.66 18.22
C ILE A 186 4.82 2.48 17.24
N ALA A 187 3.78 3.30 17.34
CA ALA A 187 2.64 3.25 16.41
C ALA A 187 3.07 3.61 14.99
N GLU A 188 3.75 4.75 14.80
CA GLU A 188 4.31 5.22 13.51
C GLU A 188 5.18 4.12 12.88
N THR A 189 6.09 3.53 13.66
CA THR A 189 6.98 2.46 13.15
C THR A 189 6.19 1.21 12.73
N ILE A 190 5.13 0.85 13.45
CA ILE A 190 4.29 -0.32 13.14
C ILE A 190 3.43 -0.07 11.91
N GLU A 191 2.92 1.14 11.78
CA GLU A 191 2.13 1.61 10.66
C GLU A 191 2.96 1.59 9.37
N ASP A 192 3.90 2.51 9.21
CA ASP A 192 4.68 2.67 7.98
C ASP A 192 5.53 1.43 7.68
N GLY A 193 6.09 0.81 8.73
CA GLY A 193 6.84 -0.43 8.60
C GLY A 193 5.95 -1.61 8.17
N GLY A 194 4.71 -1.64 8.66
CA GLY A 194 3.71 -2.63 8.28
C GLY A 194 3.24 -2.45 6.83
N GLU A 195 3.04 -1.21 6.39
CA GLU A 195 2.74 -0.87 5.00
C GLU A 195 3.83 -1.33 4.05
N LEU A 196 5.09 -1.00 4.36
CA LEU A 196 6.24 -1.43 3.56
C LEU A 196 6.25 -2.94 3.35
N ILE A 197 6.08 -3.71 4.44
CA ILE A 197 6.06 -5.18 4.38
C ILE A 197 4.83 -5.67 3.60
N ALA A 198 3.64 -5.09 3.81
CA ALA A 198 2.42 -5.48 3.12
C ALA A 198 2.53 -5.27 1.60
N GLU A 199 3.04 -4.12 1.17
CA GLU A 199 3.32 -3.84 -0.24
C GLU A 199 4.35 -4.81 -0.83
N SER A 200 5.38 -5.16 -0.06
CA SER A 200 6.37 -6.15 -0.47
C SER A 200 5.75 -7.52 -0.71
N LEU A 201 4.81 -7.95 0.15
CA LEU A 201 4.04 -9.18 -0.06
C LEU A 201 3.22 -9.12 -1.36
N ILE A 202 2.57 -7.99 -1.64
CA ILE A 202 1.82 -7.78 -2.90
C ILE A 202 2.76 -7.86 -4.11
N THR A 203 3.87 -7.13 -4.06
CA THR A 203 4.87 -7.03 -5.12
C THR A 203 5.45 -8.40 -5.44
N ILE A 204 5.92 -9.12 -4.42
CA ILE A 204 6.49 -10.47 -4.56
C ILE A 204 5.44 -11.42 -5.14
N ASN A 205 4.20 -11.39 -4.63
CA ASN A 205 3.13 -12.25 -5.13
C ASN A 205 2.86 -12.05 -6.63
N LEU A 206 2.76 -10.80 -7.07
CA LEU A 206 2.46 -10.45 -8.45
C LEU A 206 3.64 -10.68 -9.39
N CYS A 207 4.86 -10.29 -9.00
CA CYS A 207 6.07 -10.58 -9.76
C CYS A 207 6.24 -12.09 -9.96
N TYR A 208 6.00 -12.89 -8.91
CA TYR A 208 6.04 -14.35 -9.01
C TYR A 208 5.06 -14.88 -10.05
N LYS A 209 3.79 -14.44 -9.97
CA LYS A 209 2.73 -14.86 -10.91
C LYS A 209 3.04 -14.40 -12.34
N ALA A 210 3.53 -13.18 -12.52
CA ALA A 210 3.89 -12.61 -13.82
C ALA A 210 5.03 -13.40 -14.49
N LEU A 211 6.02 -13.83 -13.72
CA LEU A 211 7.14 -14.63 -14.22
C LEU A 211 6.71 -16.06 -14.57
N LYS A 212 5.72 -16.63 -13.87
CA LYS A 212 5.29 -18.03 -14.08
C LYS A 212 4.78 -18.26 -15.50
N LYS A 213 5.29 -19.31 -16.17
CA LYS A 213 4.96 -19.63 -17.58
C LYS A 213 3.50 -20.00 -17.84
N ARG A 214 2.76 -20.44 -16.82
CA ARG A 214 1.32 -20.67 -16.90
C ARG A 214 0.65 -19.82 -15.83
N ILE A 215 -0.07 -18.81 -16.28
CA ILE A 215 -1.07 -18.10 -15.47
C ILE A 215 -2.25 -19.07 -15.41
N VAL A 216 -2.49 -19.64 -14.22
CA VAL A 216 -3.60 -20.57 -13.97
C VAL A 216 -4.88 -19.78 -13.88
#